data_AF-G4D207-F1
#
_entry.id   AF-G4D207-F1
#
_cell.length_a   1.000
_cell.length_b   1.000
_cell.length_c   1.000
_cell.angle_alpha   90.00
_cell.angle_beta   90.00
_cell.angle_gamma   90.00
#
_symmetry.space_group_name_H-M   'P 1'
#
loop_
_entity.id
_entity.type
_entity.pdbx_description
1 polymer ?
#
loop_
_entity_poly.entity_id
_entity_poly.type
_entity_poly.pdbx_seq_one_letter_code
_entity_poly.pdbx_strand_id
1 'polypeptide(L)'
;MYEFLKQENIGSTIMESADIFFPCSDKYNLEIFKYIKPFLHSYQDSFSDINCCGLGGGVLSKNKDIGNEIKSQILAKEKSCIYTYCSSCSHAFDKYGISNIKNILSEILGACEEPSSNTLKNSLYFKFKDSRR
;
A
#
# COMPACT_ATOMS: atom_id res chain seq x y z
N MET A 1 -2.62 -13.09 -10.23
CA MET A 1 -1.76 -12.02 -10.79
C MET A 1 -0.28 -12.28 -10.47
N TYR A 2 0.17 -12.22 -9.21
CA TYR A 2 1.60 -12.47 -8.88
C TYR A 2 2.09 -13.85 -9.32
N GLU A 3 1.24 -14.88 -9.22
CA GLU A 3 1.52 -16.20 -9.78
C GLU A 3 1.81 -16.17 -11.28
N PHE A 4 0.97 -15.49 -12.05
CA PHE A 4 1.16 -15.28 -13.49
C PHE A 4 2.47 -14.53 -13.78
N LEU A 5 2.76 -13.44 -13.05
CA LEU A 5 4.03 -12.72 -13.19
C LEU A 5 5.23 -13.65 -12.98
N LYS A 6 5.13 -14.56 -12.00
CA LYS A 6 6.21 -15.51 -11.72
C LYS A 6 6.36 -16.56 -12.81
N GLN A 7 5.25 -17.10 -13.31
CA GLN A 7 5.23 -18.09 -14.39
C GLN A 7 5.84 -17.55 -15.68
N GLU A 8 5.53 -16.30 -16.02
CA GLU A 8 6.01 -15.64 -17.25
C GLU A 8 7.38 -14.96 -17.07
N ASN A 9 8.02 -15.08 -15.90
CA ASN A 9 9.27 -14.39 -15.56
C ASN A 9 9.20 -12.86 -15.78
N ILE A 10 8.06 -12.27 -15.42
CA ILE A 10 7.81 -10.82 -15.51
C ILE A 10 8.10 -10.17 -14.15
N GLY A 11 8.87 -9.07 -14.20
CA GLY A 11 9.18 -8.24 -13.06
C GLY A 11 10.49 -8.60 -12.36
N SER A 12 10.85 -7.79 -11.36
CA SER A 12 12.11 -7.86 -10.64
C SER A 12 11.92 -8.28 -9.19
N THR A 13 13.00 -8.80 -8.59
CA THR A 13 13.03 -9.09 -7.15
C THR A 13 13.42 -7.83 -6.39
N ILE A 14 12.65 -7.51 -5.34
CA ILE A 14 12.96 -6.41 -4.44
C ILE A 14 14.12 -6.85 -3.54
N MET A 15 15.28 -6.22 -3.74
CA MET A 15 16.53 -6.59 -3.07
C MET A 15 16.67 -6.03 -1.66
N GLU A 16 16.00 -4.91 -1.36
CA GLU A 16 16.01 -4.30 -0.03
C GLU A 16 15.18 -5.10 0.98
N SER A 17 15.46 -4.92 2.28
CA SER A 17 14.66 -5.51 3.35
C SER A 17 13.34 -4.76 3.50
N ALA A 18 12.26 -5.35 3.00
CA ALA A 18 10.94 -4.73 3.00
C ALA A 18 10.25 -4.82 4.38
N ASP A 19 9.93 -3.68 4.99
CA ASP A 19 9.01 -3.63 6.14
C ASP A 19 7.57 -3.68 5.62
N ILE A 20 6.91 -4.83 5.73
CA ILE A 20 5.62 -5.06 5.07
C ILE A 20 4.48 -4.70 6.00
N PHE A 21 3.62 -3.79 5.53
CA PHE A 21 2.29 -3.58 6.05
C PHE A 21 1.30 -4.53 5.35
N PHE A 22 0.94 -5.62 6.03
CA PHE A 22 -0.07 -6.56 5.55
C PHE A 22 -1.46 -5.91 5.56
N PRO A 23 -2.12 -5.77 4.39
CA PRO A 23 -3.47 -5.21 4.31
C PRO A 23 -4.47 -6.03 5.11
N CYS A 24 -5.47 -5.37 5.67
CA CYS A 24 -6.52 -6.02 6.48
C CYS A 24 -7.25 -7.16 5.75
N SER A 25 -7.32 -7.13 4.42
CA SER A 25 -7.92 -8.19 3.61
C SER A 25 -7.12 -9.49 3.57
N ASP A 26 -5.83 -9.44 3.89
CA ASP A 26 -4.92 -10.59 3.77
C ASP A 26 -4.12 -10.87 5.05
N LYS A 27 -4.24 -10.02 6.07
CA LYS A 27 -3.44 -10.06 7.31
C LYS A 27 -3.49 -11.39 8.08
N TYR A 28 -4.60 -12.11 8.04
CA TYR A 28 -4.77 -13.35 8.83
C TYR A 28 -4.18 -14.59 8.16
N ASN A 29 -4.47 -14.78 6.86
CA ASN A 29 -4.14 -16.01 6.16
C ASN A 29 -2.97 -15.84 5.17
N LEU A 30 -2.61 -14.60 4.83
CA LEU A 30 -1.49 -14.28 3.94
C LEU A 30 -1.57 -15.00 2.59
N GLU A 31 -2.79 -15.21 2.09
CA GLU A 31 -3.09 -15.96 0.88
C GLU A 31 -2.61 -15.24 -0.37
N ILE A 32 -2.65 -13.91 -0.39
CA ILE A 32 -2.08 -13.11 -1.47
C ILE A 32 -0.56 -13.03 -1.28
N PHE A 33 -0.12 -12.80 -0.05
CA PHE A 33 1.30 -12.64 0.26
C PHE A 33 2.14 -13.88 -0.10
N LYS A 34 1.60 -15.10 -0.01
CA LYS A 34 2.33 -16.31 -0.43
C LYS A 34 2.83 -16.25 -1.88
N TYR A 35 2.11 -15.56 -2.76
CA TYR A 35 2.50 -15.37 -4.16
C TYR A 35 3.42 -14.16 -4.37
N ILE A 36 3.44 -13.23 -3.42
CA ILE A 36 4.33 -12.06 -3.42
C ILE A 36 5.72 -12.44 -2.91
N LYS A 37 5.79 -13.30 -1.89
CA LYS A 37 7.02 -13.73 -1.23
C LYS A 37 8.17 -14.10 -2.19
N PRO A 38 7.96 -14.79 -3.33
CA PRO A 38 9.04 -15.11 -4.28
C PRO A 38 9.70 -13.91 -4.97
N PHE A 39 9.11 -12.71 -4.87
CA PHE A 39 9.64 -11.46 -5.41
C PHE A 39 10.38 -10.62 -4.36
N LEU A 40 10.54 -11.13 -3.15
CA LEU A 40 11.18 -10.42 -2.04
C LEU A 40 12.47 -11.15 -1.65
N HIS A 41 13.60 -10.44 -1.62
CA HIS A 41 14.83 -11.00 -1.10
C HIS A 41 14.74 -11.22 0.41
N SER A 42 14.21 -10.23 1.14
CA SER A 42 13.97 -10.31 2.58
C SER A 42 12.79 -9.41 2.98
N TYR A 43 12.10 -9.76 4.07
CA TYR A 43 10.98 -8.96 4.59
C TYR A 43 10.85 -9.08 6.11
N GLN A 44 10.19 -8.09 6.72
CA GLN A 44 9.86 -8.05 8.13
C GLN A 44 8.39 -7.67 8.33
N ASP A 45 7.73 -8.33 9.29
CA ASP A 45 6.39 -7.94 9.75
C ASP A 45 6.50 -6.90 10.87
N SER A 46 6.74 -5.66 10.47
CA SER A 46 6.94 -4.53 11.39
C SER A 46 5.63 -3.95 11.94
N PHE A 47 4.48 -4.41 11.44
CA PHE A 47 3.15 -3.84 11.73
C PHE A 47 2.18 -4.92 12.23
N SER A 48 2.69 -6.01 12.82
CA SER A 48 1.90 -7.14 13.31
C SER A 48 0.79 -6.71 14.28
N ASP A 49 1.04 -5.70 15.12
CA ASP A 49 0.12 -5.11 16.08
C ASP A 49 -0.93 -4.14 15.49
N ILE A 50 -0.78 -3.69 14.24
CA ILE A 50 -1.67 -2.72 13.61
C ILE A 50 -2.56 -3.40 12.58
N ASN A 51 -3.86 -3.52 12.86
CA ASN A 51 -4.78 -4.32 12.03
C ASN A 51 -5.23 -3.65 10.73
N CYS A 52 -5.38 -2.32 10.71
CA CYS A 52 -6.01 -1.62 9.59
C CYS A 52 -5.35 -0.26 9.36
N CYS A 53 -5.32 0.17 8.10
CA CYS A 53 -4.84 1.50 7.72
C CYS A 53 -5.89 2.61 7.91
N GLY A 54 -7.12 2.31 8.35
CA GLY A 54 -8.18 3.29 8.63
C GLY A 54 -8.94 3.87 7.42
N LEU A 55 -8.46 3.68 6.18
CA LEU A 55 -9.16 4.21 5.01
C LEU A 55 -10.45 3.43 4.68
N GLY A 56 -10.38 2.10 4.74
CA GLY A 56 -11.53 1.23 4.50
C GLY A 56 -12.67 1.47 5.49
N GLY A 57 -13.91 1.34 5.04
CA GLY A 57 -15.09 1.55 5.90
C GLY A 57 -15.35 3.01 6.32
N GLY A 58 -14.50 3.95 5.91
CA GLY A 58 -14.66 5.38 6.22
C GLY A 58 -14.29 5.76 7.65
N VAL A 59 -13.43 5.00 8.33
CA VAL A 59 -13.00 5.32 9.71
C VAL A 59 -12.35 6.71 9.75
N LEU A 60 -11.45 7.00 8.81
CA LEU A 60 -10.79 8.32 8.72
C LEU A 60 -11.74 9.51 8.55
N SER A 61 -12.94 9.31 7.99
CA SER A 61 -13.90 10.40 7.79
C SER A 61 -14.96 10.46 8.88
N LYS A 62 -15.43 9.31 9.37
CA LYS A 62 -16.56 9.20 10.30
C LYS A 62 -16.15 9.14 11.77
N ASN A 63 -14.97 8.59 12.07
CA ASN A 63 -14.48 8.36 13.44
C ASN A 63 -13.04 8.90 13.57
N LYS A 64 -12.93 10.23 13.68
CA LYS A 64 -11.63 10.91 13.66
C LYS A 64 -10.72 10.49 14.80
N ASP A 65 -11.25 10.23 16.00
CA ASP A 65 -10.44 9.83 17.16
C ASP A 65 -9.73 8.50 16.91
N ILE A 66 -10.47 7.49 16.43
CA ILE A 66 -9.92 6.18 16.05
C ILE A 66 -8.95 6.33 14.87
N GLY A 67 -9.31 7.16 13.88
CA GLY A 67 -8.43 7.45 12.75
C GLY A 67 -7.08 8.06 13.17
N ASN A 68 -7.11 8.98 14.14
CA ASN A 68 -5.91 9.61 14.69
C ASN A 68 -5.08 8.63 15.52
N GLU A 69 -5.72 7.73 16.26
CA GLU A 69 -5.04 6.68 17.00
C GLU A 69 -4.29 5.74 16.04
N ILE A 70 -4.96 5.22 15.01
CA ILE A 70 -4.35 4.38 13.97
C ILE A 70 -3.17 5.11 13.31
N LYS A 71 -3.36 6.38 12.93
CA LYS A 71 -2.29 7.21 12.36
C LYS A 71 -1.09 7.28 13.30
N SER A 72 -1.33 7.53 14.59
CA SER A 72 -0.27 7.66 15.60
C SER A 72 0.50 6.35 15.79
N GLN A 73 -0.21 5.21 15.82
CA GLN A 73 0.42 3.88 15.91
C GLN A 73 1.32 3.58 14.71
N ILE A 74 0.87 3.92 13.50
CA ILE A 74 1.65 3.72 12.27
C ILE A 74 2.91 4.61 12.27
N LEU A 75 2.75 5.90 12.61
CA LEU A 75 3.87 6.85 12.64
C LEU A 75 4.93 6.47 13.70
N ALA A 76 4.50 5.93 14.84
CA ALA A 76 5.40 5.51 15.92
C ALA A 76 6.34 4.33 15.55
N LYS A 77 6.09 3.63 14.43
CA LYS A 77 6.98 2.54 13.98
C LYS A 77 8.26 3.04 13.31
N GLU A 78 8.32 4.31 12.90
CA GLU A 78 9.51 4.99 12.34
C GLU A 78 10.30 4.15 11.32
N LYS A 79 9.59 3.51 10.38
CA LYS A 79 10.22 2.65 9.37
C LYS A 79 10.69 3.44 8.18
N SER A 80 11.88 3.11 7.69
CA SER A 80 12.57 3.80 6.60
C SER A 80 12.09 3.40 5.21
N CYS A 81 11.54 2.20 5.03
CA CYS A 81 10.92 1.80 3.77
C CYS A 81 9.77 0.83 3.99
N ILE A 82 8.54 1.32 3.77
CA ILE A 82 7.32 0.54 4.04
C ILE A 82 6.80 0.00 2.72
N TYR A 83 6.42 -1.27 2.71
CA TYR A 83 5.84 -1.94 1.56
C TYR A 83 4.40 -2.38 1.84
N THR A 84 3.53 -2.22 0.87
CA THR A 84 2.19 -2.81 0.91
C THR A 84 1.73 -3.21 -0.49
N TYR A 85 0.76 -4.10 -0.56
CA TYR A 85 0.14 -4.55 -1.81
C TYR A 85 -1.33 -4.14 -1.92
N CYS A 86 -1.75 -3.19 -1.09
CA CYS A 86 -3.07 -2.58 -1.15
C CYS A 86 -2.95 -1.08 -1.46
N SER A 87 -3.41 -0.66 -2.65
CA SER A 87 -3.34 0.74 -3.07
C SER A 87 -4.11 1.68 -2.13
N SER A 88 -5.19 1.20 -1.51
CA SER A 88 -5.92 1.94 -0.47
C SER A 88 -5.06 2.18 0.78
N CYS A 89 -4.21 1.22 1.17
CA CYS A 89 -3.25 1.42 2.25
C CYS A 89 -2.19 2.44 1.85
N SER A 90 -1.63 2.33 0.64
CA SER A 90 -0.67 3.32 0.11
C SER A 90 -1.24 4.74 0.15
N HIS A 91 -2.50 4.94 -0.25
CA HIS A 91 -3.17 6.23 -0.18
C HIS A 91 -3.45 6.71 1.25
N ALA A 92 -3.74 5.80 2.19
CA ALA A 92 -3.92 6.16 3.60
C ALA A 92 -2.60 6.68 4.20
N PHE A 93 -1.49 6.01 3.89
CA PHE A 93 -0.15 6.37 4.35
C PHE A 93 0.31 7.71 3.77
N ASP A 94 0.02 7.96 2.48
CA ASP A 94 0.22 9.29 1.88
C ASP A 94 -0.54 10.38 2.63
N LYS A 95 -1.82 10.14 2.98
CA LYS A 95 -2.61 11.06 3.83
C LYS A 95 -2.05 11.26 5.24
N TYR A 96 -1.24 10.32 5.73
CA TYR A 96 -0.56 10.45 7.02
C TYR A 96 0.73 11.26 6.93
N GLY A 97 1.19 11.59 5.73
CA GLY A 97 2.47 12.27 5.48
C GLY A 97 3.65 11.31 5.40
N ILE A 98 3.40 10.03 5.16
CA ILE A 98 4.43 9.00 5.04
C ILE A 98 4.85 8.92 3.57
N SER A 99 6.03 9.45 3.23
CA SER A 99 6.52 9.56 1.85
C SER A 99 7.30 8.34 1.37
N ASN A 100 7.66 7.42 2.25
CA ASN A 100 8.50 6.25 1.97
C ASN A 100 7.69 4.95 1.91
N ILE A 101 6.43 5.05 1.46
CA ILE A 101 5.54 3.92 1.21
C ILE A 101 5.61 3.51 -0.25
N LYS A 102 5.89 2.23 -0.50
CA LYS A 102 5.98 1.65 -1.84
C LYS A 102 4.89 0.60 -2.04
N ASN A 103 4.36 0.54 -3.25
CA ASN A 103 3.45 -0.54 -3.64
C ASN A 103 4.24 -1.70 -4.25
N ILE A 104 4.12 -2.89 -3.67
CA ILE A 104 4.92 -4.07 -4.08
C ILE A 104 4.75 -4.39 -5.57
N LEU A 105 3.53 -4.30 -6.11
CA LEU A 105 3.33 -4.58 -7.54
C LEU A 105 4.09 -3.59 -8.42
N SER A 106 4.04 -2.31 -8.04
CA SER A 106 4.68 -1.23 -8.80
C SER A 106 6.21 -1.40 -8.82
N GLU A 107 6.79 -1.83 -7.71
CA GLU A 107 8.22 -2.12 -7.58
C GLU A 107 8.61 -3.37 -8.38
N ILE A 108 7.80 -4.45 -8.32
CA ILE A 108 8.02 -5.65 -9.14
C ILE A 108 8.03 -5.29 -10.62
N LEU A 109 7.10 -4.46 -11.08
CA LEU A 109 6.99 -4.07 -12.49
C LEU A 109 7.96 -2.96 -12.91
N GLY A 110 8.71 -2.36 -11.97
CA GLY A 110 9.61 -1.24 -12.24
C GLY A 110 8.90 0.06 -12.60
N ALA A 111 7.60 0.17 -12.30
CA ALA A 111 6.83 1.39 -12.51
C ALA A 111 7.08 2.44 -11.41
N CYS A 112 7.46 1.98 -10.20
CA CYS A 112 7.85 2.82 -9.06
C CYS A 112 6.86 3.96 -8.78
N GLU A 113 5.57 3.66 -8.83
CA GLU A 113 4.50 4.64 -8.68
C GLU A 113 4.43 5.17 -7.24
N GLU A 114 4.27 6.48 -7.13
CA GLU A 114 3.98 7.14 -5.86
C GLU A 114 2.47 7.27 -5.64
N PRO A 115 1.97 7.03 -4.42
CA PRO A 115 0.58 7.30 -4.11
C PRO A 115 0.29 8.80 -4.25
N SER A 116 -0.89 9.13 -4.76
CA SER A 116 -1.36 10.51 -4.82
C SER A 116 -2.67 10.70 -4.05
N SER A 117 -2.68 11.71 -3.18
CA SER A 117 -3.87 12.16 -2.44
C SER A 117 -4.83 13.01 -3.27
N ASN A 118 -4.47 13.38 -4.50
CA ASN A 118 -5.25 14.22 -5.42
C ASN A 118 -6.44 13.48 -6.09
N THR A 119 -7.00 12.45 -5.46
CA THR A 119 -8.04 11.59 -6.05
C THR A 119 -9.22 12.39 -6.61
N LEU A 120 -9.74 13.39 -5.87
CA LEU A 120 -10.86 14.21 -6.33
C LEU A 120 -10.53 15.00 -7.61
N LYS A 121 -9.35 15.64 -7.64
CA LYS A 121 -8.88 16.39 -8.81
C LYS A 121 -8.70 15.47 -10.01
N ASN A 122 -8.10 14.29 -9.79
CA ASN A 122 -7.88 13.30 -10.84
C ASN A 122 -9.22 12.79 -11.39
N SER A 123 -10.17 12.40 -10.52
CA SER A 123 -11.50 11.95 -10.92
C SER A 123 -12.26 13.02 -11.71
N LEU A 124 -12.21 14.29 -11.28
CA LEU A 124 -12.82 15.41 -12.01
C LEU A 124 -12.15 15.63 -13.36
N TYR A 125 -10.82 15.63 -13.40
CA TYR A 125 -10.06 15.78 -14.64
C TYR A 125 -10.45 14.73 -15.67
N PHE A 126 -10.51 13.45 -15.29
CA PHE A 126 -10.89 12.36 -16.18
C PHE A 126 -12.37 12.40 -16.57
N LYS A 127 -13.28 12.72 -15.63
CA LYS A 127 -14.71 12.85 -15.93
C LYS A 127 -15.01 13.89 -17.00
N PHE A 128 -14.28 15.01 -17.00
CA PHE A 128 -14.46 16.11 -17.95
C PHE A 128 -13.37 16.17 -19.03
N LYS A 129 -12.57 15.10 -19.18
CA LYS A 129 -11.54 15.00 -20.22
C LYS A 129 -12.18 14.81 -21.60
N ASP A 130 -13.17 13.92 -21.69
CA ASP A 130 -13.89 13.61 -22.93
C ASP A 130 -15.05 14.57 -23.23
N SER A 131 -15.54 15.31 -22.24
CA SER A 131 -16.58 16.34 -22.42
C SER A 131 -16.07 17.61 -23.13
N ARG A 132 -14.79 17.64 -23.52
CA ARG A 132 -14.11 18.75 -24.21
C ARG A 132 -13.77 18.42 -25.67
N ARG A 133 -14.37 17.39 -26.25
CA ARG A 133 -14.35 17.09 -27.69
C ARG A 133 -15.65 17.50 -28.33
#